data_AF-A0ABD3NY39-F1
#
_entry.id   AF-A0ABD3NY39-F1
#
_cell.length_a   1.000
_cell.length_b   1.000
_cell.length_c   1.000
_cell.angle_alpha   90.00
_cell.angle_beta   90.00
_cell.angle_gamma   90.00
#
_symmetry.space_group_name_H-M   'P 1'
#
loop_
_entity.id
_entity.type
_entity.pdbx_description
1 polymer ?
#
loop_
_entity_poly.entity_id
_entity_poly.type
_entity_poly.pdbx_seq_one_letter_code
_entity_poly.pdbx_strand_id
1 'polypeptide(L)'
;MSNPNTPKEDDKVNALIEKCTPILKKMTFSSFMGYCGGLTAQKVGRGMAIVIGLAFFGLQGLAYNGLISVDWKKVQDSAVSAIDTNNDGTIDADDLKTYWSKLKTIMSNNLPDASGFSLGFFYGLTH
;
A
#
# COMPACT_ATOMS: atom_id res chain seq x y z
N MET A 1 -27.58 -29.16 43.16
CA MET A 1 -26.39 -28.45 43.69
C MET A 1 -25.17 -28.90 42.92
N SER A 2 -24.77 -28.14 41.90
CA SER A 2 -23.54 -28.36 41.14
C SER A 2 -22.38 -27.59 41.78
N ASN A 3 -21.29 -28.33 41.96
CA ASN A 3 -20.02 -28.13 42.67
C ASN A 3 -19.30 -26.76 42.51
N PRO A 4 -18.77 -26.14 43.59
CA PRO A 4 -18.08 -24.84 43.57
C PRO A 4 -16.56 -24.87 43.31
N ASN A 5 -15.99 -25.91 42.66
CA ASN A 5 -14.53 -26.05 42.47
C ASN A 5 -14.11 -26.48 41.06
N THR A 6 -14.35 -25.65 40.04
CA THR A 6 -13.58 -25.70 38.78
C THR A 6 -12.93 -24.35 38.54
N PRO A 7 -11.69 -24.15 38.98
CA PRO A 7 -10.98 -22.93 38.62
C PRO A 7 -10.35 -23.13 37.23
N LYS A 8 -10.58 -22.17 36.30
CA LYS A 8 -9.57 -21.67 35.31
C LYS A 8 -9.69 -22.04 33.82
N GLU A 9 -10.85 -22.29 33.22
CA GLU A 9 -10.95 -22.42 31.74
C GLU A 9 -11.95 -21.43 31.11
N ASP A 10 -13.18 -21.43 31.60
CA ASP A 10 -14.28 -20.52 31.29
C ASP A 10 -13.94 -19.05 31.54
N ASP A 11 -13.32 -18.72 32.68
CA ASP A 11 -12.82 -17.36 32.95
C ASP A 11 -11.69 -16.93 32.02
N LYS A 12 -10.83 -17.88 31.61
CA LYS A 12 -9.73 -17.61 30.68
C LYS A 12 -10.26 -17.39 29.27
N VAL A 13 -11.24 -18.19 28.84
CA VAL A 13 -11.92 -18.04 27.56
C VAL A 13 -12.66 -16.71 27.51
N ASN A 14 -13.38 -16.33 28.58
CA ASN A 14 -14.05 -15.03 28.67
C ASN A 14 -13.05 -13.87 28.69
N ALA A 15 -11.93 -13.98 29.41
CA ALA A 15 -10.86 -12.98 29.40
C ALA A 15 -10.15 -12.87 28.04
N LEU A 16 -10.05 -13.96 27.29
CA LEU A 16 -9.55 -13.95 25.91
C LEU A 16 -10.54 -13.30 24.95
N ILE A 17 -11.85 -13.58 25.11
CA ILE A 17 -12.89 -12.93 24.32
C ILE A 17 -12.95 -11.43 24.62
N GLU A 18 -12.85 -11.00 25.87
CA GLU A 18 -12.80 -9.58 26.23
C GLU A 18 -11.56 -8.87 25.66
N LYS A 19 -10.39 -9.52 25.65
CA LYS A 19 -9.18 -8.94 25.06
C LYS A 19 -9.17 -8.98 23.53
N CYS A 20 -9.75 -10.02 22.92
CA CYS A 20 -9.80 -10.18 21.47
C CYS A 20 -10.92 -9.36 20.83
N THR A 21 -12.04 -9.11 21.50
CA THR A 21 -13.15 -8.30 20.98
C THR A 21 -12.71 -6.91 20.47
N PRO A 22 -11.94 -6.10 21.24
CA PRO A 22 -11.48 -4.81 20.75
C PRO A 22 -10.42 -4.93 19.64
N ILE A 23 -9.58 -5.96 19.66
CA ILE A 23 -8.57 -6.23 18.62
C ILE A 23 -9.25 -6.64 17.31
N LEU A 24 -10.23 -7.54 17.37
CA LEU A 24 -11.01 -7.97 16.21
C LEU A 24 -11.74 -6.80 15.56
N LYS A 25 -12.37 -5.93 16.36
CA LYS A 25 -13.06 -4.74 15.85
C LYS A 25 -12.10 -3.77 15.15
N LYS A 26 -10.90 -3.56 15.70
CA LYS A 26 -9.87 -2.73 15.05
C LYS A 26 -9.34 -3.39 13.78
N MET A 27 -9.07 -4.68 13.80
CA MET A 27 -8.55 -5.43 12.66
C MET A 27 -9.56 -5.54 11.51
N THR A 28 -10.86 -5.72 11.80
CA THR A 28 -11.90 -5.74 10.75
C THR A 28 -12.11 -4.36 10.16
N PHE A 29 -12.08 -3.29 10.98
CA PHE A 29 -12.13 -1.92 10.50
C PHE A 29 -10.90 -1.56 9.66
N SER A 30 -9.70 -1.96 10.09
CA SER A 30 -8.46 -1.75 9.33
C SER A 30 -8.45 -2.54 8.03
N SER A 31 -8.99 -3.76 8.02
CA SER A 31 -9.14 -4.59 6.82
C SER A 31 -10.15 -3.98 5.83
N PHE A 32 -11.27 -3.46 6.30
CA PHE A 32 -12.27 -2.80 5.45
C PHE A 32 -11.71 -1.51 4.83
N MET A 33 -11.00 -0.72 5.63
CA MET A 33 -10.31 0.47 5.14
C MET A 33 -9.22 0.11 4.13
N GLY A 34 -8.48 -0.97 4.40
CA GLY A 34 -7.51 -1.56 3.47
C GLY A 34 -8.16 -1.96 2.15
N TYR A 35 -9.29 -2.67 2.19
CA TYR A 35 -10.03 -3.09 1.00
C TYR A 35 -10.52 -1.91 0.14
N CYS A 36 -11.11 -0.90 0.78
CA CYS A 36 -11.54 0.32 0.09
C CYS A 36 -10.34 1.07 -0.53
N GLY A 37 -9.22 1.15 0.20
CA GLY A 37 -7.96 1.70 -0.30
C GLY A 37 -7.40 0.92 -1.48
N GLY A 38 -7.45 -0.42 -1.43
CA GLY A 38 -6.97 -1.32 -2.48
C GLY A 38 -7.75 -1.16 -3.79
N LEU A 39 -9.09 -1.14 -3.70
CA LEU A 39 -9.94 -0.90 -4.88
C LEU A 39 -9.69 0.46 -5.52
N THR A 40 -9.50 1.49 -4.69
CA THR A 40 -9.22 2.84 -5.17
C THR A 40 -7.84 2.92 -5.82
N ALA A 41 -6.83 2.30 -5.19
CA ALA A 41 -5.48 2.21 -5.74
C ALA A 41 -5.46 1.45 -7.08
N GLN A 42 -6.24 0.37 -7.22
CA GLN A 42 -6.34 -0.37 -8.48
C GLN A 42 -6.95 0.49 -9.60
N LYS A 43 -7.99 1.28 -9.30
CA LYS A 43 -8.61 2.20 -10.27
C LYS A 43 -7.66 3.31 -10.70
N VAL A 44 -6.96 3.94 -9.76
CA VAL A 44 -5.96 4.96 -10.04
C VAL A 44 -4.77 4.38 -10.81
N GLY A 45 -4.29 3.21 -10.40
CA GLY A 45 -3.18 2.49 -11.04
C GLY A 45 -3.50 2.10 -12.48
N ARG A 46 -4.71 1.59 -12.76
CA ARG A 46 -5.16 1.33 -14.14
C ARG A 46 -5.20 2.61 -14.98
N GLY A 47 -5.70 3.71 -14.42
CA GLY A 47 -5.70 5.01 -15.09
C GLY A 47 -4.28 5.48 -15.45
N MET A 48 -3.35 5.44 -14.49
CA MET A 48 -1.95 5.76 -14.71
C MET A 48 -1.30 4.85 -15.76
N ALA A 49 -1.53 3.54 -15.67
CA ALA A 49 -0.99 2.57 -16.62
C ALA A 49 -1.46 2.83 -18.06
N ILE A 50 -2.73 3.19 -18.24
CA ILE A 50 -3.28 3.57 -19.56
C ILE A 50 -2.59 4.83 -20.09
N VAL A 51 -2.45 5.87 -19.26
CA VAL A 51 -1.79 7.12 -19.67
C VAL A 51 -0.33 6.88 -20.08
N ILE A 52 0.41 6.12 -19.27
CA ILE A 52 1.81 5.78 -19.56
C ILE A 52 1.90 4.93 -20.84
N GLY A 53 1.01 3.94 -21.00
CA GLY A 53 0.96 3.09 -22.19
C GLY A 53 0.64 3.88 -23.46
N LEU A 54 -0.33 4.80 -23.40
CA LEU A 54 -0.66 5.69 -24.52
C LEU A 54 0.49 6.64 -24.86
N ALA A 55 1.15 7.22 -23.85
CA ALA A 55 2.32 8.05 -24.06
C ALA A 55 3.44 7.26 -24.75
N PHE A 56 3.68 6.02 -24.33
CA PHE A 56 4.68 5.13 -24.92
C PHE A 56 4.34 4.73 -26.36
N PHE A 57 3.08 4.35 -26.62
CA PHE A 57 2.59 4.06 -27.98
C PHE A 57 2.71 5.27 -28.90
N GLY A 58 2.33 6.46 -28.43
CA GLY A 58 2.49 7.70 -29.17
C GLY A 58 3.96 7.97 -29.51
N LEU A 59 4.86 7.79 -28.54
CA LEU A 59 6.30 7.94 -28.74
C LEU A 59 6.84 6.97 -29.79
N GLN A 60 6.42 5.70 -29.77
CA GLN A 60 6.80 4.70 -30.77
C GLN A 60 6.27 5.07 -32.16
N GLY A 61 5.02 5.54 -32.27
CA GLY A 61 4.43 5.97 -33.54
C GLY A 61 5.07 7.22 -34.14
N LEU A 62 5.50 8.16 -33.29
CA LEU A 62 6.29 9.33 -33.70
C LEU A 62 7.70 8.95 -34.14
N ALA A 63 8.36 8.05 -33.41
CA ALA A 63 9.70 7.56 -33.73
C ALA A 63 9.71 6.80 -35.07
N TYR A 64 8.66 6.05 -35.38
CA TYR A 64 8.56 5.27 -36.62
C TYR A 64 8.40 6.14 -37.88
N ASN A 65 7.81 7.33 -37.77
CA ASN A 65 7.61 8.25 -38.89
C ASN A 65 8.84 9.14 -39.18
N GLY A 66 9.94 9.03 -38.42
CA GLY A 66 11.18 9.77 -38.67
C GLY A 66 11.08 11.30 -38.55
N LEU A 67 9.95 11.83 -38.04
CA LEU A 67 9.61 13.25 -38.04
C LEU A 67 10.09 14.00 -36.78
N ILE A 68 10.43 13.29 -35.70
CA ILE A 68 10.90 13.88 -34.44
C ILE A 68 12.18 13.18 -33.99
N SER A 69 13.30 13.90 -34.01
CA SER A 69 14.39 13.63 -33.07
C SER A 69 13.83 13.89 -31.68
N VAL A 70 13.35 12.83 -31.01
CA VAL A 70 12.90 12.92 -29.63
C VAL A 70 14.12 13.35 -28.82
N ASP A 71 14.12 14.60 -28.38
CA ASP A 71 15.15 15.16 -27.53
C ASP A 71 14.94 14.60 -26.12
N TRP A 72 15.29 13.31 -25.96
CA TRP A 72 15.11 12.52 -24.75
C TRP A 72 15.66 13.22 -23.51
N LYS A 73 16.66 14.09 -23.71
CA LYS A 73 17.26 14.90 -22.67
C LYS A 73 16.29 15.90 -22.03
N LYS A 74 15.46 16.58 -22.84
CA LYS A 74 14.43 17.51 -22.32
C LYS A 74 13.26 16.79 -21.67
N VAL A 75 12.87 15.64 -22.23
CA VAL A 75 11.80 14.81 -21.66
C VAL A 75 12.23 14.26 -20.31
N GLN A 76 13.48 13.77 -20.22
CA GLN A 76 14.06 13.28 -18.98
C GLN A 76 14.19 14.41 -17.95
N ASP A 77 14.74 15.58 -18.31
CA ASP A 77 14.83 16.73 -17.39
C ASP A 77 13.45 17.17 -16.88
N SER A 78 12.43 17.19 -17.74
CA SER A 78 11.07 17.58 -17.34
C SER A 78 10.40 16.53 -16.46
N ALA A 79 10.62 15.25 -16.74
CA ALA A 79 10.11 14.15 -15.92
C ALA A 79 10.82 14.09 -14.56
N VAL A 80 12.14 14.26 -14.54
CA VAL A 80 12.94 14.35 -13.31
C VAL A 80 12.47 15.54 -12.49
N SER A 81 12.36 16.74 -13.07
CA SER A 81 11.90 17.93 -12.36
C SER A 81 10.43 17.86 -11.89
N ALA A 82 9.57 17.10 -12.56
CA ALA A 82 8.17 16.93 -12.16
C ALA A 82 7.98 15.88 -11.06
N ILE A 83 8.88 14.90 -10.99
CA ILE A 83 8.86 13.84 -9.98
C ILE A 83 9.66 14.26 -8.73
N ASP A 84 10.69 15.09 -8.92
CA ASP A 84 11.54 15.65 -7.87
C ASP A 84 10.82 16.79 -7.13
N THR A 85 9.99 16.40 -6.14
CA THR A 85 9.29 17.34 -5.25
C THR A 85 10.18 17.78 -4.06
N ASN A 86 11.30 17.09 -3.82
CA ASN A 86 12.26 17.35 -2.73
C ASN A 86 13.50 18.17 -3.15
N ASN A 87 13.67 18.48 -4.44
CA ASN A 87 14.82 19.24 -4.96
C ASN A 87 16.17 18.56 -4.64
N ASP A 88 16.25 17.22 -4.72
CA ASP A 88 17.53 16.51 -4.52
C ASP A 88 18.06 15.77 -5.75
N GLY A 89 17.28 15.67 -6.82
CA GLY A 89 17.71 15.13 -8.10
C GLY A 89 17.82 13.61 -8.21
N THR A 90 17.53 12.83 -7.16
CA THR A 90 17.61 11.36 -7.21
C THR A 90 16.60 10.66 -6.31
N ILE A 91 15.75 9.79 -6.89
CA ILE A 91 15.08 8.73 -6.11
C ILE A 91 16.19 7.74 -5.69
N ASP A 92 16.85 8.01 -4.56
CA ASP A 92 17.95 7.18 -4.08
C ASP A 92 17.44 6.02 -3.20
N ALA A 93 18.22 4.95 -3.15
CA ALA A 93 17.96 3.77 -2.33
C ALA A 93 17.82 4.12 -0.84
N ASP A 94 18.42 5.23 -0.40
CA ASP A 94 18.35 5.70 0.99
C ASP A 94 16.99 6.32 1.36
N ASP A 95 16.27 6.94 0.43
CA ASP A 95 14.88 7.37 0.66
C ASP A 95 13.96 6.17 0.79
N LEU A 96 14.13 5.20 -0.10
CA LEU A 96 13.37 3.96 -0.10
C LEU A 96 13.64 3.15 1.17
N LYS A 97 14.90 3.14 1.63
CA LYS A 97 15.33 2.52 2.89
C LYS A 97 14.79 3.26 4.11
N THR A 98 14.74 4.59 4.08
CA THR A 98 14.17 5.40 5.17
C THR A 98 12.66 5.17 5.28
N TYR A 99 11.95 5.15 4.16
CA TYR A 99 10.53 4.78 4.11
C TYR A 99 10.30 3.35 4.56
N TRP A 100 11.11 2.41 4.10
CA TRP A 100 11.02 1.01 4.49
C TRP A 100 11.29 0.81 5.98
N SER A 101 12.26 1.54 6.54
CA SER A 101 12.57 1.51 7.98
C SER A 101 11.42 2.08 8.81
N LYS A 102 10.82 3.20 8.37
CA LYS A 102 9.61 3.77 9.00
C LYS A 102 8.42 2.82 8.93
N LEU A 103 8.16 2.24 7.76
CA LEU A 103 7.13 1.21 7.56
C LEU A 103 7.37 0.00 8.46
N LYS A 104 8.61 -0.51 8.51
CA LYS A 104 8.98 -1.67 9.35
C LYS A 104 8.83 -1.36 10.83
N THR A 105 9.09 -0.13 11.26
CA THR A 105 8.89 0.32 12.64
C THR A 105 7.39 0.40 12.99
N ILE A 106 6.58 1.00 12.11
CA ILE A 106 5.12 1.08 12.27
C ILE A 106 4.50 -0.32 12.28
N MET A 107 4.94 -1.18 11.36
CA MET A 107 4.49 -2.55 11.23
C MET A 107 4.94 -3.41 12.41
N SER A 108 6.15 -3.24 12.93
CA SER A 108 6.60 -3.99 14.12
C SER A 108 5.80 -3.60 15.38
N ASN A 109 5.47 -2.32 15.54
CA ASN A 109 4.71 -1.85 16.69
C ASN A 109 3.19 -2.12 16.60
N ASN A 110 2.64 -2.24 15.38
CA ASN A 110 1.20 -2.43 15.14
C ASN A 110 0.93 -3.68 14.30
N LEU A 111 1.79 -4.70 14.40
CA LEU A 111 1.76 -5.92 13.59
C LEU A 111 0.36 -6.54 13.44
N PRO A 112 -0.47 -6.62 14.51
CA PRO A 112 -1.85 -7.10 14.39
C PRO A 112 -2.72 -6.23 13.48
N ASP A 113 -2.68 -4.91 13.65
CA ASP A 113 -3.52 -3.96 12.90
C ASP A 113 -3.02 -3.74 11.45
N ALA A 114 -1.70 -3.71 11.26
CA ALA A 114 -1.06 -3.58 9.94
C ALA A 114 -1.28 -4.82 9.08
N SER A 115 -1.29 -6.01 9.68
CA SER A 115 -1.56 -7.26 8.96
C SER A 115 -2.98 -7.31 8.37
N GLY A 116 -3.99 -6.86 9.11
CA GLY A 116 -5.38 -6.76 8.62
C GLY A 116 -5.53 -5.76 7.47
N PHE A 117 -4.91 -4.58 7.61
CA PHE A 117 -4.91 -3.58 6.54
C PHE A 117 -4.22 -4.09 5.27
N SER A 118 -3.03 -4.68 5.38
CA SER A 118 -2.30 -5.20 4.22
C SER A 118 -3.09 -6.32 3.54
N LEU A 119 -3.68 -7.26 4.29
CA LEU A 119 -4.50 -8.33 3.72
C LEU A 119 -5.74 -7.77 2.99
N GLY A 120 -6.47 -6.84 3.61
CA GLY A 120 -7.61 -6.18 2.99
C GLY A 120 -7.21 -5.39 1.73
N PHE A 121 -6.08 -4.69 1.78
CA PHE A 121 -5.53 -3.91 0.67
C PHE A 121 -5.10 -4.78 -0.52
N PHE A 122 -4.36 -5.87 -0.27
CA PHE A 122 -4.00 -6.82 -1.32
C PHE A 122 -5.23 -7.48 -1.92
N TYR A 123 -6.19 -7.89 -1.10
CA TYR A 123 -7.44 -8.47 -1.57
C TYR A 123 -8.23 -7.48 -2.45
N GLY A 124 -8.32 -6.21 -2.04
CA GLY A 124 -8.95 -5.13 -2.80
C GLY A 124 -8.16 -4.69 -4.04
N LEU A 125 -6.86 -4.97 -4.12
CA LEU A 125 -6.04 -4.73 -5.32
C LEU A 125 -6.25 -5.83 -6.38
N THR A 126 -6.53 -7.06 -5.94
CA THR A 126 -6.76 -8.21 -6.84
C THR A 126 -8.19 -8.29 -7.38
N HIS A 127 -9.16 -7.71 -6.68
CA HIS A 127 -10.56 -7.60 -7.11
C HIS A 127 -10.79 -6.31 -7.92
#